data_AF-A0A177BA80-F1
#
_entry.id   AF-A0A177BA80-F1
#
_cell.length_a   1.000
_cell.length_b   1.000
_cell.length_c   1.000
_cell.angle_alpha   90.00
_cell.angle_beta   90.00
_cell.angle_gamma   90.00
#
_symmetry.space_group_name_H-M   'P 1'
#
loop_
_entity.id
_entity.type
_entity.pdbx_description
1 polymer ?
#
loop_
_entity_poly.entity_id
_entity_poly.type
_entity_poly.pdbx_seq_one_letter_code
_entity_poly.pdbx_strand_id
1 'polypeptide(L)'
;MKKNCHVETRERVYNLVGKILYMPPKDKTIVRLFDDISDLICQVADKAEFLRNVYPNEQYRNHCSAIVSNMLTVVEELNTNFALYEKLKKLLDSNVLDETDSLVAKSFIRDFESSGINLSGDFKKLYINYQKKIESSGNELCNMSQICIKPHRLIHKRKKYPIKMVEDNLYSKNPNIREKAYNMLYHVDMNNYHTENLKKLLKYRSKLANVTNYTNYFNRTLEHSILKTRESVHQFLSTINENLKPNLKKLFENMSHNCNIDKIKVSDIMYINYKLSNKYMNHKSNKSFQNCINSLHDLYNKLFGISFNLIKDSENYPDIYYLQINDANSYLGTIYLDLFSRPGKIYQDCHFTIRGGRKINEYLYQSPIVALCLNVNPNHANPLNVDFDFLQQKNLFHEFGHAIHSILGRTKYQQVTGTRCSTDFAEIPSTFMENYVEYPQNNQPSVDEKNFKLFIWPIRFPHIYQYGSKYFSYILAKSIACIIKQSTSMDINSREFGQHFRDKFLIYGGERDPVILIEDLINKPLTVEMLSDALLQDFV
;
A
#
# COMPACT_ATOMS: atom_id res chain seq x y z
N MET A 1 -2.82 -23.95 7.82
CA MET A 1 -4.09 -24.03 7.05
C MET A 1 -4.42 -25.50 6.82
N LYS A 2 -5.68 -25.88 6.56
CA LYS A 2 -6.00 -27.25 6.12
C LYS A 2 -5.42 -27.50 4.72
N LYS A 3 -4.84 -28.67 4.47
CA LYS A 3 -4.17 -29.03 3.20
C LYS A 3 -5.07 -28.85 1.96
N ASN A 4 -6.36 -29.17 2.09
CA ASN A 4 -7.32 -29.22 0.98
C ASN A 4 -8.29 -28.02 0.94
N CYS A 5 -8.09 -26.96 1.75
CA CYS A 5 -9.04 -25.85 1.85
C CYS A 5 -9.36 -25.15 0.52
N HIS A 6 -8.43 -25.14 -0.43
CA HIS A 6 -8.63 -24.60 -1.78
C HIS A 6 -9.63 -25.44 -2.61
N VAL A 7 -9.71 -26.76 -2.38
CA VAL A 7 -10.70 -27.65 -3.01
C VAL A 7 -12.08 -27.41 -2.39
N GLU A 8 -12.17 -27.43 -1.06
CA GLU A 8 -13.39 -27.13 -0.28
C GLU A 8 -13.98 -25.76 -0.68
N THR A 9 -13.13 -24.74 -0.88
CA THR A 9 -13.56 -23.41 -1.35
C THR A 9 -14.01 -23.43 -2.81
N ARG A 10 -13.29 -24.11 -3.72
CA ARG A 10 -13.66 -24.20 -5.14
C ARG A 10 -15.06 -24.81 -5.32
N GLU A 11 -15.37 -25.90 -4.62
CA GLU A 11 -16.69 -26.52 -4.64
C GLU A 11 -17.79 -25.57 -4.15
N ARG A 12 -17.56 -24.86 -3.03
CA ARG A 12 -18.50 -23.88 -2.49
C ARG A 12 -18.72 -22.70 -3.45
N VAL A 13 -17.67 -22.22 -4.11
CA VAL A 13 -17.75 -21.16 -5.13
C VAL A 13 -18.62 -21.60 -6.32
N TYR A 14 -18.38 -22.78 -6.91
CA TYR A 14 -19.21 -23.23 -8.04
C TYR A 14 -20.67 -23.52 -7.65
N ASN A 15 -20.93 -23.92 -6.41
CA ASN A 15 -22.30 -24.00 -5.88
C ASN A 15 -23.00 -22.64 -5.78
N LEU A 16 -22.27 -21.54 -5.54
CA LEU A 16 -22.83 -20.18 -5.61
C LEU A 16 -23.01 -19.71 -7.06
N VAL A 17 -22.07 -20.04 -7.96
CA VAL A 17 -22.21 -19.79 -9.42
C VAL A 17 -23.48 -20.42 -9.97
N GLY A 18 -23.76 -21.69 -9.62
CA GLY A 18 -25.00 -22.36 -10.02
C GLY A 18 -26.27 -21.64 -9.56
N LYS A 19 -26.28 -21.12 -8.32
CA LYS A 19 -27.40 -20.31 -7.80
C LYS A 19 -27.57 -19.01 -8.58
N ILE A 20 -26.50 -18.23 -8.78
CA ILE A 20 -26.53 -16.96 -9.53
C ILE A 20 -27.10 -17.17 -10.94
N LEU A 21 -26.69 -18.25 -11.61
CA LEU A 21 -27.17 -18.55 -12.97
C LEU A 21 -28.66 -18.94 -12.99
N TYR A 22 -29.19 -19.60 -11.95
CA TYR A 22 -30.61 -19.98 -11.86
C TYR A 22 -31.56 -18.81 -11.53
N MET A 23 -31.10 -17.79 -10.79
CA MET A 23 -31.96 -16.71 -10.25
C MET A 23 -32.62 -15.81 -11.31
N PRO A 24 -33.70 -15.06 -10.97
CA PRO A 24 -34.29 -14.06 -11.85
C PRO A 24 -33.28 -12.95 -12.23
N PRO A 25 -33.22 -12.46 -13.49
CA PRO A 25 -32.24 -11.45 -13.91
C PRO A 25 -32.30 -10.08 -13.21
N LYS A 26 -33.37 -9.79 -12.46
CA LYS A 26 -33.56 -8.54 -11.70
C LYS A 26 -33.47 -8.74 -10.18
N ASP A 27 -33.03 -9.90 -9.71
CA ASP A 27 -32.89 -10.16 -8.27
C ASP A 27 -31.64 -9.48 -7.71
N LYS A 28 -31.83 -8.50 -6.82
CA LYS A 28 -30.74 -7.73 -6.20
C LYS A 28 -29.76 -8.62 -5.42
N THR A 29 -30.23 -9.73 -4.86
CA THR A 29 -29.40 -10.62 -4.02
C THR A 29 -28.30 -11.34 -4.82
N ILE A 30 -28.34 -11.30 -6.16
CA ILE A 30 -27.21 -11.69 -7.03
C ILE A 30 -25.93 -10.93 -6.65
N VAL A 31 -25.99 -9.61 -6.40
CA VAL A 31 -24.80 -8.82 -6.00
C VAL A 31 -24.19 -9.38 -4.71
N ARG A 32 -25.05 -9.82 -3.78
CA ARG A 32 -24.61 -10.45 -2.54
C ARG A 32 -23.95 -11.82 -2.76
N LEU A 33 -24.46 -12.64 -3.67
CA LEU A 33 -23.83 -13.92 -4.00
C LEU A 33 -22.47 -13.75 -4.70
N PHE A 34 -22.27 -12.70 -5.48
CA PHE A 34 -20.95 -12.32 -6.00
C PHE A 34 -19.98 -11.93 -4.87
N ASP A 35 -20.43 -11.14 -3.89
CA ASP A 35 -19.62 -10.79 -2.71
C ASP A 35 -19.33 -12.01 -1.81
N ASP A 36 -20.28 -12.94 -1.68
CA ASP A 36 -20.08 -14.21 -0.96
C ASP A 36 -19.03 -15.10 -1.67
N ILE A 37 -18.96 -15.08 -3.01
CA ILE A 37 -17.87 -15.73 -3.76
C ILE A 37 -16.52 -15.04 -3.46
N SER A 38 -16.48 -13.70 -3.46
CA SER A 38 -15.25 -12.93 -3.15
C SER A 38 -14.75 -13.22 -1.72
N ASP A 39 -15.63 -13.20 -0.72
CA ASP A 39 -15.33 -13.54 0.68
C ASP A 39 -14.81 -14.99 0.83
N LEU A 40 -15.44 -15.97 0.18
CA LEU A 40 -14.99 -17.37 0.20
C LEU A 40 -13.58 -17.56 -0.38
N ILE A 41 -13.25 -16.88 -1.48
CA ILE A 41 -11.94 -16.94 -2.10
C ILE A 41 -10.91 -16.23 -1.22
N CYS A 42 -11.19 -15.01 -0.78
CA CYS A 42 -10.27 -14.20 0.02
C CYS A 42 -9.96 -14.81 1.40
N GLN A 43 -10.92 -15.47 2.07
CA GLN A 43 -10.66 -16.18 3.33
C GLN A 43 -9.58 -17.28 3.22
N VAL A 44 -9.31 -17.79 2.01
CA VAL A 44 -8.20 -18.72 1.71
C VAL A 44 -7.02 -18.00 1.07
N ALA A 45 -7.27 -17.15 0.06
CA ALA A 45 -6.24 -16.49 -0.73
C ALA A 45 -5.45 -15.45 0.08
N ASP A 46 -6.11 -14.50 0.76
CA ASP A 46 -5.48 -13.45 1.57
C ASP A 46 -4.60 -14.08 2.68
N LYS A 47 -5.10 -15.15 3.30
CA LYS A 47 -4.40 -15.87 4.37
C LYS A 47 -3.19 -16.67 3.86
N ALA A 48 -3.27 -17.24 2.65
CA ALA A 48 -2.13 -17.87 1.99
C ALA A 48 -1.11 -16.84 1.48
N GLU A 49 -1.57 -15.66 1.03
CA GLU A 49 -0.74 -14.54 0.60
C GLU A 49 0.12 -14.01 1.76
N PHE A 50 -0.50 -13.72 2.92
CA PHE A 50 0.24 -13.37 4.14
C PHE A 50 1.28 -14.45 4.50
N LEU A 51 0.84 -15.71 4.61
CA LEU A 51 1.71 -16.80 5.07
C LEU A 51 2.88 -17.11 4.11
N ARG A 52 2.69 -16.99 2.78
CA ARG A 52 3.82 -17.17 1.83
C ARG A 52 4.87 -16.06 1.89
N ASN A 53 4.53 -14.89 2.43
CA ASN A 53 5.45 -13.75 2.57
C ASN A 53 6.15 -13.68 3.94
N VAL A 54 5.68 -14.41 4.97
CA VAL A 54 6.21 -14.28 6.34
C VAL A 54 6.60 -15.57 7.06
N TYR A 55 6.03 -16.72 6.68
CA TYR A 55 6.14 -17.92 7.51
C TYR A 55 7.56 -18.51 7.49
N PRO A 56 8.19 -18.88 8.63
CA PRO A 56 9.61 -19.25 8.66
C PRO A 56 9.98 -20.48 7.79
N ASN A 57 9.10 -21.49 7.73
CA ASN A 57 9.36 -22.72 6.97
C ASN A 57 9.11 -22.53 5.46
N GLU A 58 10.13 -22.79 4.63
CA GLU A 58 10.09 -22.60 3.18
C GLU A 58 9.12 -23.56 2.47
N GLN A 59 9.06 -24.83 2.85
CA GLN A 59 8.13 -25.79 2.25
C GLN A 59 6.68 -25.37 2.48
N TYR A 60 6.39 -24.80 3.65
CA TYR A 60 5.08 -24.25 3.98
C TYR A 60 4.78 -22.94 3.21
N ARG A 61 5.76 -22.05 3.02
CA ARG A 61 5.61 -20.88 2.11
C ARG A 61 5.30 -21.34 0.68
N ASN A 62 6.01 -22.35 0.18
CA ASN A 62 5.81 -22.91 -1.16
C ASN A 62 4.43 -23.58 -1.30
N HIS A 63 3.92 -24.24 -0.27
CA HIS A 63 2.54 -24.74 -0.23
C HIS A 63 1.50 -23.61 -0.24
N CYS A 64 1.75 -22.51 0.49
CA CYS A 64 0.90 -21.32 0.44
C CYS A 64 0.92 -20.64 -0.94
N SER A 65 2.08 -20.54 -1.59
CA SER A 65 2.19 -20.08 -2.99
C SER A 65 1.38 -20.95 -3.96
N ALA A 66 1.37 -22.27 -3.77
CA ALA A 66 0.52 -23.17 -4.56
C ALA A 66 -0.98 -22.93 -4.29
N ILE A 67 -1.39 -22.67 -3.04
CA ILE A 67 -2.78 -22.31 -2.69
C ILE A 67 -3.17 -20.99 -3.39
N VAL A 68 -2.34 -19.94 -3.31
CA VAL A 68 -2.60 -18.66 -4.01
C VAL A 68 -2.76 -18.88 -5.52
N SER A 69 -1.87 -19.64 -6.16
CA SER A 69 -1.95 -19.95 -7.60
C SER A 69 -3.24 -20.68 -8.00
N ASN A 70 -3.73 -21.61 -7.16
CA ASN A 70 -5.01 -22.28 -7.39
C ASN A 70 -6.20 -21.32 -7.23
N MET A 71 -6.17 -20.41 -6.26
CA MET A 71 -7.23 -19.42 -6.07
C MET A 71 -7.25 -18.37 -7.19
N LEU A 72 -6.08 -17.93 -7.68
CA LEU A 72 -5.99 -17.05 -8.86
C LEU A 72 -6.53 -17.74 -10.13
N THR A 73 -6.37 -19.06 -10.26
CA THR A 73 -6.97 -19.82 -11.37
C THR A 73 -8.50 -19.79 -11.27
N VAL A 74 -9.08 -19.99 -10.08
CA VAL A 74 -10.54 -19.87 -9.85
C VAL A 74 -11.03 -18.45 -10.18
N VAL A 75 -10.29 -17.41 -9.81
CA VAL A 75 -10.65 -16.01 -10.14
C VAL A 75 -10.65 -15.77 -11.65
N GLU A 76 -9.66 -16.26 -12.40
CA GLU A 76 -9.66 -16.10 -13.87
C GLU A 76 -10.76 -16.95 -14.55
N GLU A 77 -11.07 -18.15 -14.04
CA GLU A 77 -12.20 -18.96 -14.50
C GLU A 77 -13.56 -18.28 -14.24
N LEU A 78 -13.69 -17.51 -13.15
CA LEU A 78 -14.86 -16.67 -12.88
C LEU A 78 -14.89 -15.44 -13.79
N ASN A 79 -13.81 -14.66 -13.85
CA ASN A 79 -13.71 -13.42 -14.64
C ASN A 79 -13.73 -13.65 -16.16
N THR A 80 -13.64 -14.90 -16.62
CA THR A 80 -13.86 -15.28 -18.02
C THR A 80 -15.19 -15.99 -18.28
N ASN A 81 -16.05 -16.12 -17.26
CA ASN A 81 -17.38 -16.70 -17.40
C ASN A 81 -18.40 -15.69 -17.95
N PHE A 82 -18.65 -15.75 -19.26
CA PHE A 82 -19.57 -14.86 -19.96
C PHE A 82 -21.01 -14.92 -19.43
N ALA A 83 -21.47 -16.07 -18.92
CA ALA A 83 -22.82 -16.19 -18.37
C ALA A 83 -22.98 -15.43 -17.03
N LEU A 84 -21.93 -15.36 -16.21
CA LEU A 84 -21.92 -14.53 -15.00
C LEU A 84 -21.84 -13.04 -15.33
N TYR A 85 -20.98 -12.65 -16.29
CA TYR A 85 -20.90 -11.28 -16.80
C TYR A 85 -22.25 -10.77 -17.31
N GLU A 86 -22.88 -11.51 -18.23
CA GLU A 86 -24.20 -11.20 -18.77
C GLU A 86 -25.29 -11.11 -17.69
N LYS A 87 -25.24 -11.98 -16.67
CA LYS A 87 -26.21 -11.99 -15.57
C LYS A 87 -26.11 -10.72 -14.72
N LEU A 88 -24.89 -10.30 -14.39
CA LEU A 88 -24.65 -9.09 -13.60
C LEU A 88 -24.89 -7.81 -14.40
N LYS A 89 -24.56 -7.80 -15.69
CA LYS A 89 -24.80 -6.68 -16.60
C LYS A 89 -26.31 -6.40 -16.76
N LYS A 90 -27.11 -7.43 -17.02
CA LYS A 90 -28.58 -7.33 -17.10
C LYS A 90 -29.23 -6.87 -15.79
N LEU A 91 -28.62 -7.16 -14.64
CA LEU A 91 -29.07 -6.65 -13.34
C LEU A 91 -28.77 -5.15 -13.20
N LEU A 92 -27.58 -4.70 -13.57
CA LEU A 92 -27.20 -3.28 -13.61
C LEU A 92 -28.09 -2.49 -14.57
N ASP A 93 -28.24 -2.95 -15.82
CA ASP A 93 -29.07 -2.31 -16.86
C ASP A 93 -30.55 -2.19 -16.44
N SER A 94 -31.01 -3.02 -15.49
CA SER A 94 -32.38 -2.97 -14.99
C SER A 94 -32.66 -1.86 -13.96
N ASN A 95 -31.63 -1.14 -13.51
CA ASN A 95 -31.70 0.00 -12.57
C ASN A 95 -32.44 -0.29 -11.24
N VAL A 96 -32.43 -1.54 -10.78
CA VAL A 96 -33.07 -1.95 -9.51
C VAL A 96 -32.15 -1.81 -8.29
N LEU A 97 -30.85 -1.67 -8.48
CA LEU A 97 -29.84 -1.67 -7.41
C LEU A 97 -29.79 -0.34 -6.64
N ASP A 98 -29.43 -0.38 -5.35
CA ASP A 98 -29.06 0.84 -4.63
C ASP A 98 -27.64 1.33 -5.02
N GLU A 99 -27.20 2.48 -4.50
CA GLU A 99 -25.91 3.08 -4.87
C GLU A 99 -24.73 2.15 -4.56
N THR A 100 -24.71 1.54 -3.37
CA THR A 100 -23.67 0.62 -2.91
C THR A 100 -23.69 -0.69 -3.72
N ASP A 101 -24.88 -1.26 -3.96
CA ASP A 101 -25.07 -2.44 -4.81
C ASP A 101 -24.59 -2.17 -6.24
N SER A 102 -24.91 -0.99 -6.78
CA SER A 102 -24.50 -0.56 -8.12
C SER A 102 -22.98 -0.41 -8.20
N LEU A 103 -22.34 0.19 -7.19
CA LEU A 103 -20.89 0.36 -7.10
C LEU A 103 -20.18 -1.00 -7.02
N VAL A 104 -20.66 -1.92 -6.19
CA VAL A 104 -20.08 -3.27 -6.06
C VAL A 104 -20.31 -4.12 -7.31
N ALA A 105 -21.52 -4.07 -7.91
CA ALA A 105 -21.77 -4.74 -9.19
C ALA A 105 -20.89 -4.19 -10.33
N LYS A 106 -20.73 -2.86 -10.42
CA LYS A 106 -19.77 -2.22 -11.35
C LYS A 106 -18.34 -2.66 -11.06
N SER A 107 -17.96 -2.87 -9.79
CA SER A 107 -16.62 -3.35 -9.44
C SER A 107 -16.31 -4.72 -10.07
N PHE A 108 -17.24 -5.68 -9.95
CA PHE A 108 -17.09 -7.00 -10.57
C PHE A 108 -17.13 -6.94 -12.10
N ILE A 109 -17.99 -6.11 -12.71
CA ILE A 109 -18.00 -5.89 -14.18
C ILE A 109 -16.61 -5.45 -14.67
N ARG A 110 -15.93 -4.53 -13.96
CA ARG A 110 -14.56 -4.13 -14.29
C ARG A 110 -13.55 -5.26 -14.14
N ASP A 111 -13.76 -6.22 -13.25
CA ASP A 111 -12.87 -7.38 -13.11
C ASP A 111 -13.00 -8.33 -14.32
N PHE A 112 -14.23 -8.62 -14.76
CA PHE A 112 -14.48 -9.34 -16.03
C PHE A 112 -13.84 -8.62 -17.24
N GLU A 113 -14.06 -7.31 -17.35
CA GLU A 113 -13.57 -6.50 -18.47
C GLU A 113 -12.04 -6.30 -18.41
N SER A 114 -11.48 -6.22 -17.20
CA SER A 114 -10.04 -6.18 -16.97
C SER A 114 -9.34 -7.48 -17.35
N SER A 115 -9.93 -8.65 -17.07
CA SER A 115 -9.52 -9.96 -17.60
C SER A 115 -9.83 -10.13 -19.10
N GLY A 116 -10.47 -9.14 -19.74
CA GLY A 116 -10.78 -9.15 -21.17
C GLY A 116 -11.89 -10.13 -21.54
N ILE A 117 -13.02 -10.13 -20.82
CA ILE A 117 -14.23 -10.89 -21.21
C ILE A 117 -14.73 -10.48 -22.61
N ASN A 118 -14.63 -9.19 -22.94
CA ASN A 118 -15.06 -8.60 -24.21
C ASN A 118 -14.12 -8.91 -25.38
N LEU A 119 -13.02 -9.65 -25.16
CA LEU A 119 -12.04 -9.97 -26.20
C LEU A 119 -12.25 -11.39 -26.74
N SER A 120 -12.30 -11.51 -28.06
CA SER A 120 -12.42 -12.78 -28.78
C SER A 120 -11.22 -13.05 -29.70
N GLY A 121 -11.19 -14.23 -30.30
CA GLY A 121 -10.21 -14.61 -31.34
C GLY A 121 -8.75 -14.34 -30.95
N ASP A 122 -8.00 -13.72 -31.85
CA ASP A 122 -6.58 -13.42 -31.63
C ASP A 122 -6.34 -12.28 -30.64
N PHE A 123 -7.29 -11.35 -30.44
CA PHE A 123 -7.16 -10.30 -29.43
C PHE A 123 -7.09 -10.89 -28.01
N LYS A 124 -7.89 -11.91 -27.71
CA LYS A 124 -7.81 -12.63 -26.42
C LYS A 124 -6.46 -13.37 -26.26
N LYS A 125 -5.96 -14.01 -27.33
CA LYS A 125 -4.63 -14.67 -27.33
C LYS A 125 -3.51 -13.67 -27.06
N LEU A 126 -3.55 -12.51 -27.71
CA LEU A 126 -2.59 -11.42 -27.51
C LEU A 126 -2.66 -10.86 -26.09
N TYR A 127 -3.87 -10.60 -25.58
CA TYR A 127 -4.10 -10.14 -24.21
C TYR A 127 -3.45 -11.09 -23.18
N ILE A 128 -3.77 -12.38 -23.22
CA ILE A 128 -3.24 -13.39 -22.27
C ILE A 128 -1.71 -13.48 -22.36
N ASN A 129 -1.15 -13.43 -23.58
CA ASN A 129 0.30 -13.42 -23.78
C ASN A 129 0.95 -12.18 -23.17
N TYR A 130 0.38 -10.98 -23.40
CA TYR A 130 0.92 -9.73 -22.87
C TYR A 130 0.83 -9.67 -21.34
N GLN A 131 -0.26 -10.14 -20.73
CA GLN A 131 -0.41 -10.24 -19.28
C GLN A 131 0.65 -11.16 -18.67
N LYS A 132 0.84 -12.37 -19.22
CA LYS A 132 1.90 -13.31 -18.77
C LYS A 132 3.32 -12.74 -18.91
N LYS A 133 3.58 -11.91 -19.93
CA LYS A 133 4.87 -11.22 -20.09
C LYS A 133 5.05 -10.06 -19.11
N ILE A 134 3.98 -9.32 -18.78
CA ILE A 134 3.99 -8.27 -17.75
C ILE A 134 4.26 -8.90 -16.37
N GLU A 135 3.56 -9.98 -16.03
CA GLU A 135 3.75 -10.72 -14.78
C GLU A 135 5.17 -11.27 -14.64
N SER A 136 5.65 -12.00 -15.66
CA SER A 136 7.01 -12.56 -15.67
C SER A 136 8.07 -11.48 -15.50
N SER A 137 8.01 -10.39 -16.28
CA SER A 137 8.98 -9.29 -16.16
C SER A 137 8.85 -8.51 -14.86
N GLY A 138 7.65 -8.38 -14.32
CA GLY A 138 7.35 -7.67 -13.07
C GLY A 138 7.84 -8.40 -11.83
N ASN A 139 7.51 -9.69 -11.71
CA ASN A 139 7.99 -10.55 -10.63
C ASN A 139 9.53 -10.64 -10.64
N GLU A 140 10.12 -10.72 -11.84
CA GLU A 140 11.58 -10.67 -12.02
C GLU A 140 12.19 -9.32 -11.58
N LEU A 141 11.55 -8.18 -11.89
CA LEU A 141 11.97 -6.86 -11.42
C LEU A 141 11.88 -6.72 -9.89
N CYS A 142 10.81 -7.23 -9.26
CA CYS A 142 10.69 -7.27 -7.80
C CYS A 142 11.78 -8.14 -7.16
N ASN A 143 11.98 -9.36 -7.64
CA ASN A 143 13.06 -10.23 -7.18
C ASN A 143 14.44 -9.56 -7.34
N MET A 144 14.71 -8.95 -8.50
CA MET A 144 15.95 -8.20 -8.78
C MET A 144 16.18 -7.05 -7.81
N SER A 145 15.13 -6.31 -7.40
CA SER A 145 15.26 -5.24 -6.41
C SER A 145 15.81 -5.76 -5.06
N GLN A 146 15.48 -7.01 -4.71
CA GLN A 146 15.97 -7.73 -3.52
C GLN A 146 17.31 -8.46 -3.74
N ILE A 147 17.84 -8.56 -4.97
CA ILE A 147 19.09 -9.29 -5.23
C ILE A 147 20.30 -8.54 -4.65
N CYS A 148 20.96 -9.19 -3.69
CA CYS A 148 22.16 -8.73 -3.03
C CYS A 148 23.33 -8.51 -4.01
N ILE A 149 23.65 -7.23 -4.24
CA ILE A 149 24.87 -6.82 -4.93
C ILE A 149 26.05 -7.10 -3.99
N LYS A 150 26.77 -8.19 -4.23
CA LYS A 150 27.98 -8.55 -3.46
C LYS A 150 29.04 -7.46 -3.71
N PRO A 151 29.49 -6.71 -2.69
CA PRO A 151 30.39 -5.58 -2.90
C PRO A 151 31.72 -6.07 -3.45
N HIS A 152 32.04 -5.71 -4.70
CA HIS A 152 33.15 -6.31 -5.42
C HIS A 152 34.51 -5.75 -4.98
N ARG A 153 35.11 -6.40 -3.97
CA ARG A 153 36.51 -6.22 -3.52
C ARG A 153 36.93 -4.78 -3.18
N LEU A 154 36.18 -4.08 -2.33
CA LEU A 154 36.57 -2.73 -1.88
C LEU A 154 36.94 -2.57 -0.39
N ILE A 155 36.54 -3.50 0.49
CA ILE A 155 36.94 -3.50 1.91
C ILE A 155 37.29 -4.93 2.36
N HIS A 156 38.58 -5.16 2.63
CA HIS A 156 39.25 -6.37 3.18
C HIS A 156 39.03 -7.75 2.51
N LYS A 157 40.07 -8.59 2.58
CA LYS A 157 40.04 -10.00 2.15
C LYS A 157 39.31 -10.86 3.20
N ARG A 158 38.67 -11.96 2.75
CA ARG A 158 38.04 -13.05 3.55
C ARG A 158 36.76 -12.69 4.34
N LYS A 159 35.63 -12.56 3.63
CA LYS A 159 34.32 -13.21 3.91
C LYS A 159 33.31 -12.84 2.81
N LYS A 160 32.17 -13.55 2.74
CA LYS A 160 31.00 -13.13 1.93
C LYS A 160 30.12 -12.28 2.85
N TYR A 161 29.68 -11.09 2.41
CA TYR A 161 28.91 -10.14 3.21
C TYR A 161 27.60 -9.69 2.49
N PRO A 162 26.50 -9.44 3.22
CA PRO A 162 25.17 -9.15 2.67
C PRO A 162 24.87 -7.65 2.46
N ILE A 163 23.69 -7.37 1.89
CA ILE A 163 23.14 -6.04 1.53
C ILE A 163 23.37 -4.97 2.61
N LYS A 164 23.09 -5.30 3.87
CA LYS A 164 23.12 -4.36 5.00
C LYS A 164 24.39 -3.50 5.05
N MET A 165 25.56 -4.10 4.80
CA MET A 165 26.83 -3.34 4.73
C MET A 165 26.91 -2.34 3.58
N VAL A 166 26.23 -2.56 2.45
CA VAL A 166 26.19 -1.59 1.33
C VAL A 166 25.29 -0.42 1.70
N GLU A 167 24.16 -0.67 2.37
CA GLU A 167 23.25 0.36 2.89
C GLU A 167 23.93 1.16 4.01
N ASP A 168 24.56 0.51 4.99
CA ASP A 168 25.38 1.14 6.05
C ASP A 168 26.44 2.10 5.46
N ASN A 169 27.02 1.74 4.31
CA ASN A 169 28.04 2.56 3.64
C ASN A 169 27.48 3.82 2.93
N LEU A 170 26.17 3.89 2.64
CA LEU A 170 25.52 5.12 2.13
C LEU A 170 25.46 6.19 3.23
N TYR A 171 25.45 5.79 4.50
CA TYR A 171 25.52 6.65 5.68
C TYR A 171 26.96 6.89 6.18
N SER A 172 27.98 6.45 5.42
CA SER A 172 29.38 6.62 5.80
C SER A 172 29.78 8.09 5.86
N LYS A 173 30.55 8.49 6.88
CA LYS A 173 31.15 9.84 6.96
C LYS A 173 32.08 10.15 5.77
N ASN A 174 32.65 9.13 5.13
CA ASN A 174 33.60 9.27 4.03
C ASN A 174 32.86 9.37 2.66
N PRO A 175 32.96 10.49 1.92
CA PRO A 175 32.25 10.68 0.64
C PRO A 175 32.63 9.63 -0.41
N ASN A 176 33.91 9.22 -0.46
CA ASN A 176 34.38 8.22 -1.41
C ASN A 176 33.80 6.82 -1.15
N ILE A 177 33.36 6.55 0.09
CA ILE A 177 32.66 5.31 0.44
C ILE A 177 31.18 5.40 0.03
N ARG A 178 30.51 6.52 0.33
CA ARG A 178 29.12 6.77 -0.10
C ARG A 178 28.96 6.68 -1.61
N GLU A 179 29.83 7.35 -2.36
CA GLU A 179 29.83 7.36 -3.82
C GLU A 179 30.06 5.95 -4.40
N LYS A 180 30.94 5.15 -3.79
CA LYS A 180 31.14 3.74 -4.18
C LYS A 180 29.92 2.87 -3.87
N ALA A 181 29.28 3.05 -2.72
CA ALA A 181 28.07 2.31 -2.34
C ALA A 181 26.87 2.68 -3.24
N TYR A 182 26.66 3.98 -3.49
CA TYR A 182 25.65 4.50 -4.41
C TYR A 182 25.85 3.96 -5.83
N ASN A 183 27.08 3.98 -6.33
CA ASN A 183 27.42 3.43 -7.65
C ASN A 183 27.21 1.91 -7.72
N MET A 184 27.52 1.16 -6.65
CA MET A 184 27.15 -0.26 -6.59
C MET A 184 25.63 -0.44 -6.69
N LEU A 185 24.85 0.30 -5.89
CA LEU A 185 23.39 0.12 -5.80
C LEU A 185 22.65 0.49 -7.11
N TYR A 186 22.98 1.62 -7.72
CA TYR A 186 22.20 2.22 -8.81
C TYR A 186 22.84 2.19 -10.21
N HIS A 187 24.10 1.78 -10.35
CA HIS A 187 24.76 1.64 -11.67
C HIS A 187 25.08 0.19 -12.07
N VAL A 188 24.86 -0.80 -11.20
CA VAL A 188 25.07 -2.23 -11.54
C VAL A 188 23.84 -2.81 -12.22
N ASP A 189 23.82 -2.71 -13.56
CA ASP A 189 23.03 -3.57 -14.43
C ASP A 189 23.88 -4.78 -14.86
N MET A 190 23.34 -5.99 -14.68
CA MET A 190 24.04 -7.24 -14.98
C MET A 190 24.00 -7.50 -16.50
N ASN A 191 24.98 -6.98 -17.24
CA ASN A 191 25.08 -7.12 -18.71
C ASN A 191 23.82 -6.59 -19.44
N ASN A 192 23.28 -5.45 -19.02
CA ASN A 192 22.03 -4.83 -19.50
C ASN A 192 20.75 -5.66 -19.27
N TYR A 193 20.84 -6.81 -18.58
CA TYR A 193 19.72 -7.73 -18.37
C TYR A 193 18.53 -7.05 -17.66
N HIS A 194 18.81 -6.22 -16.65
CA HIS A 194 17.78 -5.54 -15.88
C HIS A 194 17.07 -4.47 -16.71
N THR A 195 17.82 -3.68 -17.49
CA THR A 195 17.28 -2.66 -18.41
C THR A 195 16.42 -3.30 -19.49
N GLU A 196 16.84 -4.42 -20.08
CA GLU A 196 16.02 -5.15 -21.04
C GLU A 196 14.77 -5.77 -20.43
N ASN A 197 14.81 -6.21 -19.17
CA ASN A 197 13.60 -6.66 -18.47
C ASN A 197 12.61 -5.50 -18.23
N LEU A 198 13.08 -4.33 -17.80
CA LEU A 198 12.23 -3.14 -17.65
C LEU A 198 11.65 -2.68 -19.00
N LYS A 199 12.43 -2.71 -20.09
CA LYS A 199 11.93 -2.42 -21.45
C LYS A 199 10.84 -3.40 -21.88
N LYS A 200 10.96 -4.71 -21.57
CA LYS A 200 9.90 -5.69 -21.83
C LYS A 200 8.62 -5.32 -21.06
N LEU A 201 8.71 -5.04 -19.76
CA LEU A 201 7.56 -4.65 -18.93
C LEU A 201 6.80 -3.45 -19.53
N LEU A 202 7.51 -2.38 -19.87
CA LEU A 202 6.92 -1.17 -20.47
C LEU A 202 6.31 -1.44 -21.86
N LYS A 203 7.02 -2.19 -22.71
CA LYS A 203 6.56 -2.59 -24.05
C LYS A 203 5.27 -3.42 -24.02
N TYR A 204 5.19 -4.40 -23.12
CA TYR A 204 4.00 -5.24 -23.00
C TYR A 204 2.83 -4.50 -22.34
N ARG A 205 3.08 -3.58 -21.39
CA ARG A 205 2.04 -2.68 -20.83
C ARG A 205 1.40 -1.78 -21.88
N SER A 206 2.19 -1.14 -22.75
CA SER A 206 1.67 -0.38 -23.90
C SER A 206 0.82 -1.29 -24.80
N LYS A 207 1.34 -2.47 -25.18
CA LYS A 207 0.59 -3.43 -26.00
C LYS A 207 -0.71 -3.93 -25.36
N LEU A 208 -0.75 -4.12 -24.04
CA LEU A 208 -1.95 -4.52 -23.30
C LEU A 208 -3.01 -3.42 -23.32
N ALA A 209 -2.61 -2.16 -23.11
CA ALA A 209 -3.51 -1.01 -23.17
C ALA A 209 -4.18 -0.91 -24.54
N ASN A 210 -3.40 -0.97 -25.63
CA ASN A 210 -3.91 -0.89 -26.99
C ASN A 210 -4.90 -2.05 -27.31
N VAL A 211 -4.64 -3.27 -26.85
CA VAL A 211 -5.56 -4.43 -27.02
C VAL A 211 -6.82 -4.32 -26.15
N THR A 212 -6.81 -3.47 -25.12
CA THR A 212 -7.98 -3.16 -24.28
C THR A 212 -8.59 -1.78 -24.60
N ASN A 213 -8.32 -1.24 -25.80
CA ASN A 213 -8.83 0.05 -26.31
C ASN A 213 -8.42 1.32 -25.52
N TYR A 214 -7.43 1.23 -24.64
CA TYR A 214 -6.85 2.40 -23.96
C TYR A 214 -5.68 2.99 -24.74
N THR A 215 -5.64 4.32 -24.90
CA THR A 215 -4.58 5.08 -25.59
C THR A 215 -3.17 4.77 -25.06
N ASN A 216 -3.06 4.47 -23.77
CA ASN A 216 -1.82 4.07 -23.10
C ASN A 216 -2.15 3.42 -21.75
N TYR A 217 -1.15 2.78 -21.13
CA TYR A 217 -1.32 2.05 -19.86
C TYR A 217 -1.62 2.96 -18.66
N PHE A 218 -1.21 4.23 -18.68
CA PHE A 218 -1.48 5.18 -17.59
C PHE A 218 -2.98 5.53 -17.54
N ASN A 219 -3.60 5.84 -18.68
CA ASN A 219 -5.05 6.06 -18.75
C ASN A 219 -5.84 4.84 -18.21
N ARG A 220 -5.44 3.62 -18.59
CA ARG A 220 -6.01 2.35 -18.06
C ARG A 220 -5.88 2.19 -16.54
N THR A 221 -4.93 2.88 -15.90
CA THR A 221 -4.70 2.81 -14.45
C THR A 221 -5.35 3.96 -13.67
N LEU A 222 -5.78 5.03 -14.35
CA LEU A 222 -6.32 6.25 -13.75
C LEU A 222 -7.85 6.33 -13.69
N GLU A 223 -8.57 5.50 -14.43
CA GLU A 223 -10.04 5.58 -14.61
C GLU A 223 -10.84 5.63 -13.29
N HIS A 224 -10.28 5.08 -12.21
CA HIS A 224 -10.86 5.09 -10.86
C HIS A 224 -9.86 5.58 -9.81
N SER A 225 -8.98 6.50 -10.21
CA SER A 225 -8.19 7.35 -9.31
C SER A 225 -8.99 8.59 -8.92
N ILE A 226 -8.56 9.31 -7.90
CA ILE A 226 -9.14 10.60 -7.46
C ILE A 226 -9.01 11.65 -8.56
N LEU A 227 -7.85 11.72 -9.23
CA LEU A 227 -7.57 12.72 -10.27
C LEU A 227 -8.11 12.35 -11.67
N LYS A 228 -8.52 11.09 -11.89
CA LYS A 228 -9.27 10.54 -13.05
C LYS A 228 -8.61 10.64 -14.44
N THR A 229 -7.76 11.64 -14.70
CA THR A 229 -7.14 11.93 -16.02
C THR A 229 -5.61 12.08 -15.92
N ARG A 230 -4.91 11.88 -17.05
CA ARG A 230 -3.46 12.09 -17.12
C ARG A 230 -3.13 13.57 -16.95
N GLU A 231 -4.00 14.42 -17.46
CA GLU A 231 -3.86 15.87 -17.58
C GLU A 231 -3.91 16.51 -16.18
N SER A 232 -4.86 16.12 -15.34
CA SER A 232 -4.95 16.54 -13.94
C SER A 232 -3.74 16.08 -13.11
N VAL A 233 -3.23 14.86 -13.31
CA VAL A 233 -2.01 14.39 -12.63
C VAL A 233 -0.78 15.16 -13.11
N HIS A 234 -0.68 15.49 -14.39
CA HIS A 234 0.42 16.29 -14.91
C HIS A 234 0.37 17.73 -14.37
N GLN A 235 -0.79 18.37 -14.36
CA GLN A 235 -0.99 19.71 -13.79
C GLN A 235 -0.57 19.72 -12.32
N PHE A 236 -1.12 18.81 -11.50
CA PHE A 236 -0.80 18.66 -10.08
C PHE A 236 0.72 18.59 -9.81
N LEU A 237 1.42 17.68 -10.50
CA LEU A 237 2.87 17.48 -10.30
C LEU A 237 3.72 18.64 -10.88
N SER A 238 3.28 19.27 -11.98
CA SER A 238 3.92 20.47 -12.52
C SER A 238 3.83 21.66 -11.57
N THR A 239 2.63 21.96 -11.05
CA THR A 239 2.41 23.11 -10.15
C THR A 239 3.24 22.99 -8.87
N ILE A 240 3.33 21.79 -8.27
CA ILE A 240 4.20 21.55 -7.11
C ILE A 240 5.68 21.76 -7.49
N ASN A 241 6.13 21.15 -8.59
CA ASN A 241 7.53 21.26 -9.05
C ASN A 241 7.93 22.72 -9.37
N GLU A 242 7.02 23.51 -9.92
CA GLU A 242 7.30 24.91 -10.28
C GLU A 242 7.30 25.87 -9.09
N ASN A 243 6.38 25.70 -8.14
CA ASN A 243 6.33 26.52 -6.93
C ASN A 243 7.41 26.16 -5.90
N LEU A 244 7.90 24.91 -5.87
CA LEU A 244 9.03 24.56 -5.01
C LEU A 244 10.36 25.15 -5.51
N LYS A 245 10.58 25.25 -6.84
CA LYS A 245 11.86 25.64 -7.49
C LYS A 245 12.61 26.85 -6.91
N PRO A 246 11.96 27.92 -6.42
CA PRO A 246 12.65 29.03 -5.76
C PRO A 246 13.26 28.64 -4.39
N ASN A 247 12.55 27.82 -3.61
CA ASN A 247 12.95 27.41 -2.26
C ASN A 247 14.13 26.41 -2.30
N LEU A 248 14.03 25.40 -3.20
CA LEU A 248 15.08 25.23 -4.21
C LEU A 248 16.53 25.37 -3.72
N LYS A 249 17.16 26.45 -4.19
CA LYS A 249 18.57 26.78 -3.94
C LYS A 249 18.90 26.96 -2.44
N LYS A 250 18.00 27.56 -1.67
CA LYS A 250 18.29 28.07 -0.31
C LYS A 250 18.53 26.94 0.70
N LEU A 251 17.90 25.79 0.53
CA LEU A 251 18.15 24.65 1.41
C LEU A 251 19.51 23.99 1.14
N PHE A 252 19.91 23.82 -0.12
CA PHE A 252 21.21 23.18 -0.40
C PHE A 252 22.39 23.96 0.18
N GLU A 253 22.30 25.29 0.25
CA GLU A 253 23.24 26.14 0.99
C GLU A 253 23.22 25.82 2.51
N ASN A 254 22.03 25.74 3.12
CA ASN A 254 21.85 25.36 4.54
C ASN A 254 22.31 23.92 4.85
N MET A 255 22.06 22.95 3.97
CA MET A 255 22.48 21.56 4.09
C MET A 255 24.00 21.43 3.94
N SER A 256 24.59 22.10 2.95
CA SER A 256 26.04 22.19 2.74
C SER A 256 26.72 22.68 4.02
N HIS A 257 26.24 23.79 4.57
CA HIS A 257 26.77 24.39 5.80
C HIS A 257 26.58 23.48 7.03
N ASN A 258 25.37 22.95 7.27
CA ASN A 258 25.13 22.05 8.41
C ASN A 258 25.90 20.72 8.30
N CYS A 259 26.20 20.26 7.09
CA CYS A 259 26.88 18.98 6.86
C CYS A 259 28.41 19.10 6.79
N ASN A 260 28.95 20.28 6.50
CA ASN A 260 30.32 20.55 6.06
C ASN A 260 30.61 19.81 4.73
N ILE A 261 29.81 20.11 3.70
CA ILE A 261 29.92 19.51 2.35
C ILE A 261 29.81 20.62 1.30
N ASP A 262 30.94 21.10 0.78
CA ASP A 262 31.01 22.25 -0.14
C ASP A 262 30.17 22.09 -1.41
N LYS A 263 30.00 20.85 -1.89
CA LYS A 263 29.15 20.51 -3.03
C LYS A 263 28.49 19.16 -2.82
N ILE A 264 27.18 19.18 -2.59
CA ILE A 264 26.34 18.00 -2.39
C ILE A 264 26.32 17.16 -3.68
N LYS A 265 26.63 15.86 -3.57
CA LYS A 265 26.36 14.84 -4.60
C LYS A 265 25.07 14.08 -4.26
N VAL A 266 24.49 13.41 -5.25
CA VAL A 266 23.35 12.49 -5.06
C VAL A 266 23.66 11.40 -4.02
N SER A 267 24.91 10.91 -3.99
CA SER A 267 25.41 9.95 -3.00
C SER A 267 25.49 10.49 -1.57
N ASP A 268 25.37 11.82 -1.36
CA ASP A 268 25.43 12.43 -0.04
C ASP A 268 24.06 12.58 0.61
N ILE A 269 22.97 12.58 -0.17
CA ILE A 269 21.60 12.85 0.32
C ILE A 269 21.20 11.94 1.49
N MET A 270 21.49 10.63 1.41
CA MET A 270 21.20 9.69 2.50
C MET A 270 21.99 10.00 3.78
N TYR A 271 23.27 10.37 3.66
CA TYR A 271 24.10 10.77 4.79
C TYR A 271 23.72 12.14 5.35
N ILE A 272 23.31 13.09 4.51
CA ILE A 272 22.80 14.40 4.91
C ILE A 272 21.52 14.21 5.73
N ASN A 273 20.55 13.45 5.21
CA ASN A 273 19.31 13.13 5.92
C ASN A 273 19.61 12.42 7.25
N TYR A 274 20.52 11.45 7.29
CA TYR A 274 20.95 10.79 8.52
C TYR A 274 21.65 11.73 9.52
N LYS A 275 22.56 12.61 9.07
CA LYS A 275 23.24 13.60 9.94
C LYS A 275 22.25 14.60 10.51
N LEU A 276 21.29 15.05 9.71
CA LEU A 276 20.18 15.91 10.12
C LEU A 276 19.31 15.20 11.15
N SER A 277 18.70 14.05 10.80
CA SER A 277 17.86 13.28 11.72
C SER A 277 18.56 12.97 13.05
N ASN A 278 19.84 12.57 13.05
CA ASN A 278 20.59 12.35 14.29
C ASN A 278 20.85 13.62 15.11
N LYS A 279 21.03 14.78 14.46
CA LYS A 279 21.14 16.08 15.16
C LYS A 279 19.83 16.43 15.88
N TYR A 280 18.68 16.06 15.33
CA TYR A 280 17.35 16.25 15.93
C TYR A 280 16.96 15.14 16.92
N MET A 281 17.45 13.91 16.75
CA MET A 281 17.08 12.73 17.55
C MET A 281 17.73 12.66 18.96
N ASN A 282 18.57 13.62 19.31
CA ASN A 282 19.17 13.76 20.64
C ASN A 282 18.19 14.29 21.71
N HIS A 283 16.98 14.69 21.33
CA HIS A 283 15.90 14.95 22.30
C HIS A 283 15.37 13.63 22.90
N LYS A 284 15.02 13.65 24.19
CA LYS A 284 14.65 12.48 25.01
C LYS A 284 13.22 11.97 24.73
N SER A 285 12.88 11.60 23.50
CA SER A 285 11.65 10.82 23.26
C SER A 285 11.82 9.38 23.76
N ASN A 286 10.71 8.77 24.19
CA ASN A 286 10.69 7.48 24.89
C ASN A 286 10.44 6.33 23.90
N LYS A 287 11.51 5.86 23.23
CA LYS A 287 11.46 5.25 21.89
C LYS A 287 11.01 3.78 21.78
N SER A 288 10.66 3.08 22.86
CA SER A 288 10.33 1.65 22.78
C SER A 288 9.03 1.36 22.03
N PHE A 289 8.95 0.20 21.38
CA PHE A 289 7.76 -0.27 20.69
C PHE A 289 6.52 -0.30 21.60
N GLN A 290 6.65 -0.72 22.86
CA GLN A 290 5.54 -0.68 23.82
C GLN A 290 5.01 0.74 24.03
N ASN A 291 5.90 1.74 24.13
CA ASN A 291 5.47 3.13 24.26
C ASN A 291 4.75 3.59 22.99
N CYS A 292 5.24 3.24 21.80
CA CYS A 292 4.57 3.58 20.55
C CYS A 292 3.17 2.95 20.46
N ILE A 293 2.99 1.69 20.89
CA ILE A 293 1.67 1.05 20.99
C ILE A 293 0.77 1.72 22.03
N ASN A 294 1.32 2.18 23.16
CA ASN A 294 0.56 2.94 24.16
C ASN A 294 0.14 4.31 23.61
N SER A 295 1.03 5.06 22.97
CA SER A 295 0.70 6.34 22.33
C SER A 295 -0.34 6.18 21.21
N LEU A 296 -0.29 5.08 20.46
CA LEU A 296 -1.34 4.73 19.51
C LEU A 296 -2.66 4.39 20.22
N HIS A 297 -2.65 3.64 21.34
CA HIS A 297 -3.85 3.41 22.14
C HIS A 297 -4.47 4.73 22.59
N ASP A 298 -3.68 5.61 23.22
CA ASP A 298 -4.16 6.89 23.75
C ASP A 298 -4.69 7.81 22.64
N LEU A 299 -3.99 7.90 21.51
CA LEU A 299 -4.40 8.67 20.34
C LEU A 299 -5.73 8.16 19.77
N TYR A 300 -5.81 6.87 19.43
CA TYR A 300 -6.99 6.31 18.79
C TYR A 300 -8.17 6.20 19.78
N ASN A 301 -7.92 6.11 21.09
CA ASN A 301 -8.93 6.31 22.10
C ASN A 301 -9.45 7.75 22.10
N LYS A 302 -8.55 8.76 22.14
CA LYS A 302 -8.91 10.19 22.13
C LYS A 302 -9.67 10.61 20.87
N LEU A 303 -9.34 10.05 19.71
CA LEU A 303 -10.02 10.30 18.43
C LEU A 303 -11.33 9.49 18.28
N PHE A 304 -11.26 8.16 18.29
CA PHE A 304 -12.35 7.28 17.82
C PHE A 304 -13.12 6.54 18.93
N GLY A 305 -12.64 6.60 20.16
CA GLY A 305 -13.31 5.97 21.33
C GLY A 305 -13.07 4.46 21.40
N ILE A 306 -12.00 4.00 20.77
CA ILE A 306 -11.60 2.58 20.74
C ILE A 306 -10.48 2.30 21.74
N SER A 307 -10.37 1.05 22.18
CA SER A 307 -9.32 0.58 23.09
C SER A 307 -8.59 -0.63 22.48
N PHE A 308 -7.29 -0.72 22.74
CA PHE A 308 -6.46 -1.84 22.30
C PHE A 308 -6.09 -2.74 23.48
N ASN A 309 -6.36 -4.03 23.38
CA ASN A 309 -5.87 -5.04 24.31
C ASN A 309 -4.73 -5.84 23.68
N LEU A 310 -3.51 -5.68 24.19
CA LEU A 310 -2.29 -6.32 23.66
C LEU A 310 -2.09 -7.71 24.28
N ILE A 311 -2.20 -8.73 23.44
CA ILE A 311 -2.11 -10.14 23.84
C ILE A 311 -0.95 -10.81 23.09
N LYS A 312 -0.23 -11.70 23.75
CA LYS A 312 0.78 -12.57 23.13
C LYS A 312 0.09 -13.81 22.53
N ASP A 313 0.38 -14.15 21.28
CA ASP A 313 -0.40 -15.17 20.55
C ASP A 313 -0.27 -16.58 21.17
N SER A 314 0.95 -17.11 21.23
CA SER A 314 1.19 -18.47 21.73
C SER A 314 2.67 -18.69 22.07
N GLU A 315 2.95 -19.69 22.90
CA GLU A 315 4.31 -20.10 23.27
C GLU A 315 5.13 -20.58 22.05
N ASN A 316 4.47 -21.12 21.03
CA ASN A 316 5.08 -21.59 19.78
C ASN A 316 5.55 -20.44 18.87
N TYR A 317 5.02 -19.23 19.04
CA TYR A 317 5.39 -18.03 18.28
C TYR A 317 5.68 -16.87 19.23
N PRO A 318 6.76 -16.95 20.03
CA PRO A 318 6.99 -16.06 21.17
C PRO A 318 7.21 -14.59 20.81
N ASP A 319 7.49 -14.29 19.54
CA ASP A 319 7.68 -12.94 19.00
C ASP A 319 6.39 -12.33 18.40
N ILE A 320 5.30 -13.10 18.33
CA ILE A 320 4.03 -12.66 17.73
C ILE A 320 3.05 -12.20 18.82
N TYR A 321 2.55 -10.98 18.63
CA TYR A 321 1.51 -10.36 19.44
C TYR A 321 0.31 -10.04 18.57
N TYR A 322 -0.83 -9.77 19.20
CA TYR A 322 -1.99 -9.19 18.53
C TYR A 322 -2.70 -8.19 19.43
N LEU A 323 -3.31 -7.20 18.80
CA LEU A 323 -4.20 -6.23 19.43
C LEU A 323 -5.63 -6.62 19.13
N GLN A 324 -6.43 -6.91 20.15
CA GLN A 324 -7.89 -6.86 20.01
C GLN A 324 -8.31 -5.39 20.09
N ILE A 325 -9.05 -4.93 19.08
CA ILE A 325 -9.57 -3.57 19.00
C ILE A 325 -11.04 -3.62 19.38
N ASN A 326 -11.46 -2.83 20.36
CA ASN A 326 -12.84 -2.76 20.84
C ASN A 326 -13.30 -1.29 20.86
N ASP A 327 -14.60 -1.04 20.76
CA ASP A 327 -15.19 0.20 21.30
C ASP A 327 -15.77 -0.05 22.70
N ALA A 328 -16.58 0.89 23.21
CA ALA A 328 -17.13 0.82 24.56
C ALA A 328 -17.96 -0.44 24.85
N ASN A 329 -18.54 -1.09 23.83
CA ASN A 329 -19.46 -2.22 24.01
C ASN A 329 -19.20 -3.41 23.05
N SER A 330 -18.33 -3.28 22.04
CA SER A 330 -18.20 -4.27 20.97
C SER A 330 -16.77 -4.53 20.49
N TYR A 331 -16.52 -5.75 20.03
CA TYR A 331 -15.26 -6.17 19.41
C TYR A 331 -15.22 -5.78 17.92
N LEU A 332 -14.28 -4.91 17.57
CA LEU A 332 -14.17 -4.31 16.24
C LEU A 332 -13.27 -5.09 15.28
N GLY A 333 -12.29 -5.85 15.77
CA GLY A 333 -11.37 -6.64 14.95
C GLY A 333 -10.03 -6.92 15.63
N THR A 334 -9.15 -7.63 14.95
CA THR A 334 -7.81 -7.99 15.45
C THR A 334 -6.70 -7.52 14.50
N ILE A 335 -5.65 -6.91 15.06
CA ILE A 335 -4.40 -6.56 14.37
C ILE A 335 -3.29 -7.46 14.90
N TYR A 336 -2.79 -8.39 14.08
CA TYR A 336 -1.57 -9.15 14.39
C TYR A 336 -0.32 -8.30 14.18
N LEU A 337 0.72 -8.53 14.98
CA LEU A 337 1.97 -7.77 14.98
C LEU A 337 3.15 -8.72 14.72
N ASP A 338 3.78 -8.59 13.56
CA ASP A 338 4.95 -9.37 13.14
C ASP A 338 6.15 -8.43 12.97
N LEU A 339 6.87 -8.21 14.06
CA LEU A 339 7.81 -7.08 14.20
C LEU A 339 9.22 -7.35 13.66
N PHE A 340 9.70 -8.59 13.71
CA PHE A 340 11.10 -8.89 13.46
C PHE A 340 11.40 -9.31 12.02
N SER A 341 12.51 -8.78 11.50
CA SER A 341 13.18 -9.27 10.29
C SER A 341 13.73 -10.69 10.49
N ARG A 342 13.52 -11.58 9.51
CA ARG A 342 14.01 -12.97 9.54
C ARG A 342 14.17 -13.56 8.13
N PRO A 343 15.02 -14.59 7.93
CA PRO A 343 15.18 -15.21 6.62
C PRO A 343 13.86 -15.72 6.03
N GLY A 344 13.53 -15.31 4.80
CA GLY A 344 12.31 -15.71 4.11
C GLY A 344 11.05 -14.92 4.48
N LYS A 345 11.15 -13.87 5.30
CA LYS A 345 10.12 -12.83 5.45
C LYS A 345 10.36 -11.69 4.43
N ILE A 346 9.28 -11.07 3.95
CA ILE A 346 9.32 -9.86 3.12
C ILE A 346 9.98 -8.68 3.87
N TYR A 347 10.93 -7.99 3.23
CA TYR A 347 11.73 -6.91 3.83
C TYR A 347 11.02 -5.54 3.85
N GLN A 348 9.91 -5.40 3.12
CA GLN A 348 9.08 -4.20 3.13
C GLN A 348 8.14 -4.25 4.35
N ASP A 349 8.10 -3.15 5.11
CA ASP A 349 7.04 -2.90 6.10
C ASP A 349 5.69 -2.82 5.35
N CYS A 350 4.66 -3.52 5.82
CA CYS A 350 3.35 -3.54 5.14
C CYS A 350 2.19 -4.14 5.97
N HIS A 351 1.00 -3.61 5.72
CA HIS A 351 -0.31 -4.10 6.15
C HIS A 351 -0.85 -5.22 5.23
N PHE A 352 -1.26 -6.35 5.84
CA PHE A 352 -2.01 -7.43 5.18
C PHE A 352 -3.41 -7.57 5.78
N THR A 353 -4.44 -7.55 4.93
CA THR A 353 -5.74 -8.13 5.30
C THR A 353 -5.63 -9.65 5.34
N ILE A 354 -6.14 -10.29 6.41
CA ILE A 354 -6.26 -11.75 6.54
C ILE A 354 -7.73 -12.20 6.43
N ARG A 355 -8.66 -11.35 6.87
CA ARG A 355 -10.10 -11.45 6.64
C ARG A 355 -10.68 -10.03 6.57
N GLY A 356 -11.34 -9.70 5.46
CA GLY A 356 -12.07 -8.44 5.32
C GLY A 356 -13.30 -8.36 6.23
N GLY A 357 -13.74 -7.15 6.53
CA GLY A 357 -14.95 -6.89 7.30
C GLY A 357 -16.18 -6.76 6.41
N ARG A 358 -17.33 -7.33 6.79
CA ARG A 358 -18.60 -7.10 6.08
C ARG A 358 -19.81 -7.40 6.93
N LYS A 359 -20.96 -6.78 6.66
CA LYS A 359 -22.26 -7.26 7.17
C LYS A 359 -22.49 -8.70 6.69
N ILE A 360 -22.83 -9.62 7.60
CA ILE A 360 -23.31 -10.98 7.28
C ILE A 360 -24.83 -10.98 7.13
N ASN A 361 -25.52 -10.25 8.00
CA ASN A 361 -26.92 -9.86 7.94
C ASN A 361 -27.10 -8.58 8.79
N GLU A 362 -28.33 -8.07 8.96
CA GLU A 362 -28.55 -6.82 9.71
C GLU A 362 -28.16 -6.86 11.19
N TYR A 363 -28.00 -8.05 11.79
CA TYR A 363 -27.65 -8.23 13.21
C TYR A 363 -26.21 -8.74 13.44
N LEU A 364 -25.50 -9.15 12.39
CA LEU A 364 -24.19 -9.79 12.50
C LEU A 364 -23.19 -9.19 11.51
N TYR A 365 -22.07 -8.68 12.05
CA TYR A 365 -20.94 -8.20 11.28
C TYR A 365 -19.75 -9.18 11.38
N GLN A 366 -19.12 -9.50 10.25
CA GLN A 366 -17.84 -10.21 10.22
C GLN A 366 -16.74 -9.21 10.60
N SER A 367 -16.23 -9.25 11.83
CA SER A 367 -15.14 -8.36 12.23
C SER A 367 -13.85 -8.67 11.43
N PRO A 368 -13.15 -7.65 10.90
CA PRO A 368 -11.90 -7.81 10.18
C PRO A 368 -10.78 -8.44 11.02
N ILE A 369 -9.83 -9.08 10.33
CA ILE A 369 -8.55 -9.53 10.88
C ILE A 369 -7.46 -9.08 9.92
N VAL A 370 -6.46 -8.38 10.43
CA VAL A 370 -5.32 -7.84 9.67
C VAL A 370 -4.00 -8.19 10.36
N ALA A 371 -2.88 -8.02 9.67
CA ALA A 371 -1.54 -8.13 10.24
C ALA A 371 -0.64 -6.98 9.76
N LEU A 372 0.19 -6.49 10.67
CA LEU A 372 1.25 -5.53 10.38
C LEU A 372 2.60 -6.25 10.39
N CYS A 373 3.26 -6.24 9.24
CA CYS A 373 4.62 -6.72 9.08
C CYS A 373 5.58 -5.53 9.19
N LEU A 374 6.50 -5.57 10.15
CA LEU A 374 7.63 -4.64 10.24
C LEU A 374 8.95 -5.41 10.15
N ASN A 375 10.04 -4.75 9.78
CA ASN A 375 11.36 -5.35 9.60
C ASN A 375 12.40 -4.86 10.62
N VAL A 376 12.02 -4.86 11.89
CA VAL A 376 12.89 -4.46 12.99
C VAL A 376 14.00 -5.50 13.23
N ASN A 377 15.16 -5.07 13.70
CA ASN A 377 16.28 -5.97 14.00
C ASN A 377 16.06 -6.67 15.36
N PRO A 378 16.21 -8.00 15.48
CA PRO A 378 15.97 -8.76 16.71
C PRO A 378 17.12 -8.64 17.73
N ASN A 379 17.57 -7.41 18.00
CA ASN A 379 18.69 -7.14 18.92
C ASN A 379 18.29 -7.21 20.41
N HIS A 380 17.00 -7.34 20.73
CA HIS A 380 16.46 -7.31 22.09
C HIS A 380 15.75 -8.64 22.40
N ALA A 381 15.95 -9.17 23.61
CA ALA A 381 15.33 -10.42 24.05
C ALA A 381 13.82 -10.30 24.38
N ASN A 382 13.24 -9.11 24.26
CA ASN A 382 11.81 -8.84 24.42
C ASN A 382 11.35 -7.91 23.27
N PRO A 383 10.41 -8.34 22.40
CA PRO A 383 9.90 -7.52 21.29
C PRO A 383 9.29 -6.18 21.72
N LEU A 384 8.76 -6.09 22.94
CA LEU A 384 8.12 -4.88 23.47
C LEU A 384 9.13 -3.78 23.85
N ASN A 385 10.38 -4.17 24.13
CA ASN A 385 11.45 -3.27 24.59
C ASN A 385 12.44 -2.88 23.47
N VAL A 386 12.01 -2.94 22.21
CA VAL A 386 12.84 -2.58 21.05
C VAL A 386 12.67 -1.09 20.76
N ASP A 387 13.78 -0.33 20.69
CA ASP A 387 13.73 1.09 20.36
C ASP A 387 13.49 1.32 18.86
N PHE A 388 12.57 2.23 18.54
CA PHE A 388 12.27 2.66 17.17
C PHE A 388 12.86 4.05 16.91
N ASP A 389 13.54 4.22 15.78
CA ASP A 389 13.91 5.56 15.28
C ASP A 389 12.69 6.33 14.72
N PHE A 390 12.85 7.61 14.37
CA PHE A 390 11.76 8.45 13.90
C PHE A 390 11.11 7.94 12.60
N LEU A 391 11.88 7.36 11.69
CA LEU A 391 11.35 6.77 10.45
C LEU A 391 10.59 5.47 10.76
N GLN A 392 11.08 4.66 11.71
CA GLN A 392 10.38 3.46 12.17
C GLN A 392 9.08 3.80 12.90
N GLN A 393 9.04 4.86 13.72
CA GLN A 393 7.82 5.38 14.34
C GLN A 393 6.83 5.88 13.29
N LYS A 394 7.32 6.63 12.29
CA LYS A 394 6.51 7.13 11.16
C LYS A 394 5.95 6.01 10.29
N ASN A 395 6.75 5.00 9.94
CA ASN A 395 6.29 3.79 9.25
C ASN A 395 5.23 3.06 10.08
N LEU A 396 5.47 2.87 11.39
CA LEU A 396 4.49 2.25 12.28
C LEU A 396 3.15 3.00 12.27
N PHE A 397 3.14 4.33 12.40
CA PHE A 397 1.89 5.11 12.36
C PHE A 397 1.19 5.05 11.01
N HIS A 398 1.95 5.06 9.91
CA HIS A 398 1.44 4.90 8.54
C HIS A 398 0.73 3.54 8.38
N GLU A 399 1.43 2.45 8.66
CA GLU A 399 0.89 1.08 8.59
C GLU A 399 -0.30 0.87 9.55
N PHE A 400 -0.23 1.45 10.75
CA PHE A 400 -1.34 1.40 11.70
C PHE A 400 -2.58 2.16 11.21
N GLY A 401 -2.40 3.22 10.41
CA GLY A 401 -3.50 3.91 9.72
C GLY A 401 -4.19 3.03 8.68
N HIS A 402 -3.45 2.23 7.89
CA HIS A 402 -4.05 1.20 7.02
C HIS A 402 -4.80 0.12 7.81
N ALA A 403 -4.21 -0.36 8.90
CA ALA A 403 -4.86 -1.33 9.77
C ALA A 403 -6.15 -0.76 10.36
N ILE A 404 -6.14 0.44 10.93
CA ILE A 404 -7.33 1.02 11.56
C ILE A 404 -8.39 1.45 10.52
N HIS A 405 -8.01 1.88 9.31
CA HIS A 405 -8.97 2.02 8.21
C HIS A 405 -9.69 0.68 7.92
N SER A 406 -8.94 -0.43 7.92
CA SER A 406 -9.51 -1.77 7.78
C SER A 406 -10.32 -2.25 8.99
N ILE A 407 -9.98 -1.82 10.21
CA ILE A 407 -10.73 -2.17 11.44
C ILE A 407 -12.02 -1.33 11.58
N LEU A 408 -12.02 -0.06 11.19
CA LEU A 408 -13.16 0.86 11.36
C LEU A 408 -14.13 0.88 10.16
N GLY A 409 -13.73 0.44 8.97
CA GLY A 409 -14.64 0.21 7.85
C GLY A 409 -15.77 -0.76 8.24
N ARG A 410 -17.03 -0.37 8.03
CA ARG A 410 -18.23 -1.13 8.41
C ARG A 410 -19.14 -1.46 7.22
N THR A 411 -18.50 -1.93 6.16
CA THR A 411 -19.09 -2.10 4.84
C THR A 411 -20.20 -3.16 4.77
N LYS A 412 -21.17 -2.94 3.88
CA LYS A 412 -22.17 -3.94 3.47
C LYS A 412 -21.50 -5.16 2.82
N TYR A 413 -20.39 -4.95 2.10
CA TYR A 413 -19.72 -5.94 1.26
C TYR A 413 -18.20 -6.13 1.55
N GLN A 414 -17.68 -7.32 1.25
CA GLN A 414 -16.25 -7.68 1.29
C GLN A 414 -15.45 -6.95 0.21
N GLN A 415 -15.99 -6.88 -1.00
CA GLN A 415 -15.30 -6.42 -2.22
C GLN A 415 -14.71 -5.00 -2.09
N VAL A 416 -15.24 -4.24 -1.13
CA VAL A 416 -14.99 -2.82 -0.86
C VAL A 416 -14.58 -2.56 0.59
N THR A 417 -14.26 -3.60 1.37
CA THR A 417 -13.94 -3.47 2.80
C THR A 417 -12.61 -2.76 3.07
N GLY A 418 -12.61 -1.77 3.96
CA GLY A 418 -11.40 -1.07 4.42
C GLY A 418 -10.56 -0.52 3.27
N THR A 419 -9.30 -0.98 3.18
CA THR A 419 -8.37 -0.59 2.11
C THR A 419 -8.65 -1.23 0.73
N ARG A 420 -9.75 -1.99 0.53
CA ARG A 420 -10.18 -2.47 -0.80
C ARG A 420 -10.86 -1.36 -1.61
N CYS A 421 -10.06 -0.39 -2.01
CA CYS A 421 -10.48 0.88 -2.63
C CYS A 421 -9.44 1.32 -3.68
N SER A 422 -9.53 2.56 -4.19
CA SER A 422 -8.49 3.09 -5.08
C SER A 422 -7.18 3.31 -4.29
N THR A 423 -6.04 3.06 -4.95
CA THR A 423 -4.72 3.12 -4.28
C THR A 423 -4.43 4.49 -3.68
N ASP A 424 -4.80 5.57 -4.38
CA ASP A 424 -4.68 6.94 -3.88
C ASP A 424 -5.61 7.28 -2.71
N PHE A 425 -6.75 6.61 -2.57
CA PHE A 425 -7.62 6.77 -1.39
C PHE A 425 -7.13 5.93 -0.20
N ALA A 426 -6.64 4.71 -0.44
CA ALA A 426 -6.10 3.82 0.59
C ALA A 426 -4.94 4.46 1.39
N GLU A 427 -4.16 5.30 0.73
CA GLU A 427 -3.01 6.03 1.28
C GLU A 427 -3.39 7.25 2.12
N ILE A 428 -4.63 7.77 2.05
CA ILE A 428 -5.01 9.00 2.78
C ILE A 428 -5.03 8.76 4.30
N PRO A 429 -5.67 7.70 4.84
CA PRO A 429 -5.66 7.48 6.29
C PRO A 429 -4.29 7.14 6.86
N SER A 430 -3.46 6.36 6.15
CA SER A 430 -2.08 6.06 6.58
C SER A 430 -1.22 7.31 6.60
N THR A 431 -1.23 8.08 5.50
CA THR A 431 -0.51 9.34 5.39
C THR A 431 -0.99 10.38 6.41
N PHE A 432 -2.30 10.49 6.64
CA PHE A 432 -2.84 11.43 7.63
C PHE A 432 -2.36 11.09 9.04
N MET A 433 -2.26 9.81 9.39
CA MET A 433 -1.77 9.37 10.69
C MET A 433 -0.28 9.65 10.93
N GLU A 434 0.52 9.88 9.88
CA GLU A 434 1.91 10.38 10.01
C GLU A 434 2.00 11.73 10.74
N ASN A 435 0.92 12.53 10.81
CA ASN A 435 0.91 13.84 11.46
C ASN A 435 0.96 13.77 13.00
N TYR A 436 0.59 12.63 13.61
CA TYR A 436 0.58 12.47 15.07
C TYR A 436 1.90 11.93 15.63
N VAL A 437 2.90 11.67 14.79
CA VAL A 437 4.28 11.46 15.23
C VAL A 437 4.91 12.83 15.48
N GLU A 438 5.30 13.11 16.72
CA GLU A 438 5.94 14.37 17.08
C GLU A 438 7.23 14.59 16.27
N TYR A 439 7.18 15.49 15.28
CA TYR A 439 8.38 16.05 14.68
C TYR A 439 9.11 16.87 15.75
N PRO A 440 10.43 16.67 15.95
CA PRO A 440 11.24 17.60 16.74
C PRO A 440 11.07 19.01 16.17
N GLN A 441 10.58 19.97 16.96
CA GLN A 441 10.09 21.29 16.51
C GLN A 441 11.19 22.26 16.03
N ASN A 442 12.17 21.82 15.23
CA ASN A 442 13.18 22.67 14.61
C ASN A 442 13.47 22.24 13.17
N ASN A 443 12.73 22.87 12.24
CA ASN A 443 13.03 23.06 10.81
C ASN A 443 12.81 21.85 9.87
N GLN A 444 11.77 21.96 9.05
CA GLN A 444 11.56 21.12 7.86
C GLN A 444 12.57 21.47 6.74
N PRO A 445 12.96 20.50 5.88
CA PRO A 445 13.82 20.76 4.71
C PRO A 445 13.14 20.51 3.34
N SER A 446 13.26 21.45 2.40
CA SER A 446 12.82 21.36 0.98
C SER A 446 14.00 21.50 -0.01
N VAL A 447 14.24 20.52 -0.92
CA VAL A 447 15.46 20.21 -1.77
C VAL A 447 15.85 21.36 -2.78
N ASP A 448 16.61 21.39 -3.90
CA ASP A 448 17.47 20.67 -4.91
C ASP A 448 18.19 21.79 -5.77
N GLU A 449 18.76 21.78 -6.99
CA GLU A 449 19.16 20.86 -8.09
C GLU A 449 20.34 21.53 -8.87
N LYS A 450 21.38 20.79 -9.31
CA LYS A 450 22.03 20.97 -10.64
C LYS A 450 22.99 19.85 -11.05
N ASN A 451 22.74 19.28 -12.23
CA ASN A 451 23.53 18.28 -12.97
C ASN A 451 23.42 16.82 -12.51
N PHE A 452 22.22 16.23 -12.68
CA PHE A 452 22.01 14.78 -12.64
C PHE A 452 22.24 14.16 -14.03
N LYS A 453 23.09 13.13 -14.14
CA LYS A 453 23.17 12.27 -15.35
C LYS A 453 22.05 11.23 -15.32
N LEU A 454 21.75 10.56 -16.44
CA LEU A 454 20.77 9.46 -16.43
C LEU A 454 21.25 8.30 -15.56
N PHE A 455 20.63 8.16 -14.38
CA PHE A 455 20.84 7.07 -13.44
C PHE A 455 19.93 5.89 -13.77
N ILE A 456 20.44 4.66 -13.69
CA ILE A 456 19.63 3.44 -13.89
C ILE A 456 18.86 3.07 -12.60
N TRP A 457 18.40 4.06 -11.83
CA TRP A 457 17.56 3.81 -10.66
C TRP A 457 16.22 3.09 -10.95
N PRO A 458 15.58 3.20 -12.15
CA PRO A 458 14.30 2.53 -12.41
C PRO A 458 14.36 0.99 -12.35
N ILE A 459 15.52 0.36 -12.62
CA ILE A 459 15.67 -1.10 -12.47
C ILE A 459 15.73 -1.57 -11.00
N ARG A 460 15.82 -0.63 -10.05
CA ARG A 460 15.76 -0.86 -8.60
C ARG A 460 14.44 -0.42 -7.98
N PHE A 461 13.45 -0.04 -8.79
CA PHE A 461 12.18 0.53 -8.31
C PHE A 461 11.00 -0.44 -8.53
N PRO A 462 10.74 -1.38 -7.60
CA PRO A 462 9.72 -2.43 -7.77
C PRO A 462 8.29 -1.86 -7.84
N HIS A 463 8.06 -0.67 -7.28
CA HIS A 463 6.83 0.10 -7.41
C HIS A 463 6.42 0.37 -8.87
N ILE A 464 7.35 0.37 -9.84
CA ILE A 464 7.00 0.41 -11.27
C ILE A 464 6.08 -0.76 -11.61
N TYR A 465 6.39 -1.97 -11.14
CA TYR A 465 5.52 -3.12 -11.33
C TYR A 465 4.28 -3.01 -10.43
N GLN A 466 4.47 -3.03 -9.11
CA GLN A 466 3.38 -3.18 -8.13
C GLN A 466 2.33 -2.06 -8.20
N TYR A 467 2.76 -0.79 -8.25
CA TYR A 467 1.86 0.36 -8.24
C TYR A 467 1.43 0.79 -9.65
N GLY A 468 1.98 0.18 -10.72
CA GLY A 468 1.45 0.31 -12.08
C GLY A 468 1.18 1.75 -12.54
N SER A 469 2.19 2.63 -12.42
CA SER A 469 2.12 4.09 -12.70
C SER A 469 1.40 4.96 -11.65
N LYS A 470 0.87 4.40 -10.56
CA LYS A 470 0.19 5.17 -9.49
C LYS A 470 1.10 5.74 -8.40
N TYR A 471 2.42 5.83 -8.59
CA TYR A 471 3.32 6.28 -7.50
C TYR A 471 3.10 7.75 -7.07
N PHE A 472 2.38 8.55 -7.86
CA PHE A 472 1.92 9.89 -7.46
C PHE A 472 0.91 9.85 -6.30
N SER A 473 0.26 8.70 -6.03
CA SER A 473 -0.70 8.49 -4.93
C SER A 473 -0.14 8.94 -3.58
N TYR A 474 1.14 8.72 -3.28
CA TYR A 474 1.77 9.15 -2.03
C TYR A 474 1.85 10.68 -1.87
N ILE A 475 2.06 11.41 -2.97
CA ILE A 475 2.10 12.88 -2.95
C ILE A 475 0.67 13.42 -2.88
N LEU A 476 -0.25 12.82 -3.62
CA LEU A 476 -1.67 13.15 -3.58
C LEU A 476 -2.31 12.93 -2.20
N ALA A 477 -2.00 11.81 -1.54
CA ALA A 477 -2.44 11.54 -0.17
C ALA A 477 -1.88 12.55 0.83
N LYS A 478 -0.63 13.02 0.64
CA LYS A 478 -0.04 14.10 1.46
C LYS A 478 -0.76 15.41 1.26
N SER A 479 -0.99 15.83 0.01
CA SER A 479 -1.82 16.98 -0.30
C SER A 479 -3.20 16.92 0.38
N ILE A 480 -3.90 15.78 0.29
CA ILE A 480 -5.24 15.63 0.89
C ILE A 480 -5.17 15.65 2.42
N ALA A 481 -4.18 15.00 3.04
CA ALA A 481 -3.96 15.08 4.49
C ALA A 481 -3.70 16.53 4.96
N CYS A 482 -2.94 17.31 4.19
CA CYS A 482 -2.76 18.75 4.42
C CYS A 482 -4.07 19.53 4.27
N ILE A 483 -4.87 19.31 3.21
CA ILE A 483 -6.17 19.97 3.04
C ILE A 483 -7.09 19.66 4.23
N ILE A 484 -7.19 18.42 4.69
CA ILE A 484 -8.05 18.03 5.82
C ILE A 484 -7.64 18.81 7.09
N LYS A 485 -6.34 18.82 7.41
CA LYS A 485 -5.72 19.55 8.53
C LYS A 485 -5.90 21.08 8.44
N GLN A 486 -5.88 21.66 7.24
CA GLN A 486 -5.98 23.10 7.00
C GLN A 486 -7.43 23.60 6.82
N SER A 487 -8.37 22.73 6.47
CA SER A 487 -9.75 23.10 6.13
C SER A 487 -10.75 22.87 7.26
N THR A 488 -10.42 22.03 8.25
CA THR A 488 -11.29 21.82 9.41
C THR A 488 -11.18 22.96 10.42
N SER A 489 -12.31 23.32 11.04
CA SER A 489 -12.36 24.22 12.19
C SER A 489 -12.22 23.49 13.54
N MET A 490 -12.17 22.16 13.53
CA MET A 490 -12.03 21.31 14.72
C MET A 490 -10.55 21.14 15.09
N ASP A 491 -10.24 20.99 16.38
CA ASP A 491 -8.92 20.45 16.77
C ASP A 491 -8.78 19.03 16.21
N ILE A 492 -7.77 18.80 15.36
CA ILE A 492 -7.50 17.48 14.78
C ILE A 492 -7.22 16.41 15.85
N ASN A 493 -6.79 16.82 17.05
CA ASN A 493 -6.55 15.93 18.18
C ASN A 493 -7.81 15.65 19.02
N SER A 494 -8.99 16.14 18.61
CA SER A 494 -10.22 16.07 19.40
C SER A 494 -11.07 14.82 19.14
N ARG A 495 -11.92 14.48 20.11
CA ARG A 495 -13.01 13.50 19.97
C ARG A 495 -13.95 13.86 18.81
N GLU A 496 -14.24 15.14 18.64
CA GLU A 496 -15.18 15.63 17.63
C GLU A 496 -14.66 15.38 16.22
N PHE A 497 -13.43 15.84 15.94
CA PHE A 497 -12.75 15.56 14.67
C PHE A 497 -12.59 14.05 14.44
N GLY A 498 -12.19 13.30 15.47
CA GLY A 498 -11.99 11.85 15.36
C GLY A 498 -13.26 11.10 14.95
N GLN A 499 -14.41 11.36 15.59
CA GLN A 499 -15.67 10.73 15.17
C GLN A 499 -16.17 11.27 13.82
N HIS A 500 -16.00 12.58 13.55
CA HIS A 500 -16.34 13.14 12.24
C HIS A 500 -15.56 12.46 11.10
N PHE A 501 -14.24 12.26 11.26
CA PHE A 501 -13.41 11.53 10.31
C PHE A 501 -13.77 10.04 10.21
N ARG A 502 -14.15 9.40 11.32
CA ARG A 502 -14.67 8.02 11.29
C ARG A 502 -15.95 7.92 10.46
N ASP A 503 -16.95 8.72 10.80
CA ASP A 503 -18.32 8.59 10.31
C ASP A 503 -18.52 9.20 8.91
N LYS A 504 -17.64 10.13 8.49
CA LYS A 504 -17.64 10.69 7.12
C LYS A 504 -16.66 10.03 6.16
N PHE A 505 -15.61 9.36 6.66
CA PHE A 505 -14.52 8.87 5.81
C PHE A 505 -14.24 7.38 6.05
N LEU A 506 -13.71 7.00 7.22
CA LEU A 506 -13.18 5.65 7.46
C LEU A 506 -14.25 4.54 7.45
N ILE A 507 -15.48 4.84 7.85
CA ILE A 507 -16.55 3.85 7.96
C ILE A 507 -16.94 3.23 6.62
N TYR A 508 -16.76 3.97 5.51
CA TYR A 508 -17.20 3.57 4.17
C TYR A 508 -16.23 2.63 3.46
N GLY A 509 -14.93 2.62 3.79
CA GLY A 509 -13.93 1.93 2.97
C GLY A 509 -14.04 2.33 1.50
N GLY A 510 -14.26 1.36 0.61
CA GLY A 510 -14.51 1.56 -0.81
C GLY A 510 -15.99 1.74 -1.24
N GLU A 511 -16.95 1.90 -0.32
CA GLU A 511 -18.39 1.92 -0.65
C GLU A 511 -18.94 3.24 -1.22
N ARG A 512 -18.10 4.28 -1.38
CA ARG A 512 -18.48 5.61 -1.92
C ARG A 512 -17.30 6.20 -2.72
N ASP A 513 -17.55 7.13 -3.65
CA ASP A 513 -16.46 7.76 -4.43
C ASP A 513 -15.51 8.54 -3.48
N PRO A 514 -14.20 8.26 -3.50
CA PRO A 514 -13.17 8.99 -2.75
C PRO A 514 -13.27 10.51 -2.79
N VAL A 515 -13.63 11.09 -3.94
CA VAL A 515 -13.77 12.55 -4.09
C VAL A 515 -14.89 13.06 -3.19
N ILE A 516 -16.05 12.40 -3.20
CA ILE A 516 -17.20 12.79 -2.39
C ILE A 516 -16.90 12.62 -0.89
N LEU A 517 -16.15 11.58 -0.51
CA LEU A 517 -15.70 11.39 0.89
C LEU A 517 -14.76 12.50 1.37
N ILE A 518 -13.89 13.01 0.48
CA ILE A 518 -13.03 14.15 0.77
C ILE A 518 -13.87 15.43 0.86
N GLU A 519 -14.75 15.69 -0.11
CA GLU A 519 -15.58 16.90 -0.18
C GLU A 519 -16.56 17.03 0.99
N ASP A 520 -17.19 15.93 1.43
CA ASP A 520 -18.01 15.85 2.65
C ASP A 520 -17.21 16.23 3.91
N LEU A 521 -15.92 15.88 3.96
CA LEU A 521 -15.03 16.06 5.12
C LEU A 521 -14.41 17.45 5.18
N ILE A 522 -14.19 18.10 4.04
CA ILE A 522 -13.61 19.46 3.94
C ILE A 522 -14.66 20.55 3.69
N ASN A 523 -15.93 20.15 3.49
CA ASN A 523 -17.11 20.98 3.23
C ASN A 523 -16.96 21.97 2.05
N LYS A 524 -16.29 21.53 0.97
CA LYS A 524 -16.08 22.28 -0.29
C LYS A 524 -15.61 21.33 -1.41
N PRO A 525 -15.80 21.67 -2.69
CA PRO A 525 -15.29 20.89 -3.81
C PRO A 525 -13.76 20.74 -3.79
N LEU A 526 -13.26 19.63 -4.34
CA LEU A 526 -11.83 19.32 -4.42
C LEU A 526 -11.25 19.75 -5.78
N THR A 527 -10.27 20.67 -5.79
CA THR A 527 -9.59 21.12 -7.02
C THR A 527 -8.11 20.74 -7.06
N VAL A 528 -7.50 20.78 -8.25
CA VAL A 528 -6.07 20.47 -8.46
C VAL A 528 -5.17 21.52 -7.81
N GLU A 529 -5.62 22.77 -7.80
CA GLU A 529 -4.96 23.93 -7.20
C GLU A 529 -4.93 23.79 -5.68
N MET A 530 -6.06 23.44 -5.04
CA MET A 530 -6.10 23.13 -3.62
C MET A 530 -5.12 22.01 -3.22
N LEU A 531 -4.96 21.01 -4.09
CA LEU A 531 -4.03 19.90 -3.87
C LEU A 531 -2.56 20.34 -3.94
N SER A 532 -2.19 21.23 -4.86
CA SER A 532 -0.83 21.80 -4.87
C SER A 532 -0.60 22.72 -3.68
N ASP A 533 -1.54 23.64 -3.43
CA ASP A 533 -1.35 24.76 -2.51
C ASP A 533 -1.26 24.29 -1.05
N ALA A 534 -2.10 23.33 -0.66
CA ALA A 534 -2.09 22.76 0.68
C ALA A 534 -0.76 22.08 1.04
N LEU A 535 -0.15 21.38 0.06
CA LEU A 535 1.15 20.74 0.24
C LEU A 535 2.29 21.76 0.23
N LEU A 536 2.21 22.79 -0.62
CA LEU A 536 3.18 23.89 -0.64
C LEU A 536 3.18 24.67 0.69
N GLN A 537 2.03 24.82 1.34
CA GLN A 537 1.91 25.44 2.67
C GLN A 537 2.47 24.56 3.80
N ASP A 538 2.52 23.23 3.67
CA ASP A 538 3.16 22.34 4.65
C ASP A 538 4.70 22.23 4.44
N PHE A 539 5.24 22.89 3.41
CA PHE A 539 6.68 22.95 3.08
C PHE A 539 7.38 24.28 3.46
N VAL A 540 6.67 25.23 4.08
CA VAL A 540 7.11 26.64 4.33
C VAL A 540 7.15 26.96 5.82
#